data_AF-A0A3C1A198-F1
#
_entry.id   AF-A0A3C1A198-F1
#
_cell.length_a   1.000
_cell.length_b   1.000
_cell.length_c   1.000
_cell.angle_alpha   90.00
_cell.angle_beta   90.00
_cell.angle_gamma   90.00
#
_symmetry.space_group_name_H-M   'P 1'
#
loop_
_entity.id
_entity.type
_entity.pdbx_description
1 polymer ?
#
loop_
_entity_poly.entity_id
_entity_poly.type
_entity_poly.pdbx_seq_one_letter_code
_entity_poly.pdbx_strand_id
1 'polypeptide(L)'
;MVYVYPQRAQAASAGTFVVLAAHVAAMAPQTSIGAASPVAGQGEELPATEQAKAINILVSLIKGLTERRGEAAAEWAEKAVREAVAATDQEALELGVVDFVVPSLDTLLQELDGFEVELLGQTVTLETTGAGVKRIPMNPIESFLHTITDPNIAFILMTLGINGLIFELSSPGGYLAGVVGAICILLSLYALGVLNVNYT
;
A
#
# COMPACT_ATOMS: atom_id res chain seq x y z
N MET A 1 13.26 4.11 5.20
CA MET A 1 13.49 2.97 4.30
C MET A 1 12.15 2.30 4.00
N VAL A 2 11.95 1.87 2.77
CA VAL A 2 10.82 1.02 2.36
C VAL A 2 11.39 -0.21 1.66
N TYR A 3 10.85 -1.39 1.99
CA TYR A 3 11.29 -2.67 1.44
C TYR A 3 10.08 -3.41 0.89
N VAL A 4 10.05 -3.64 -0.44
CA VAL A 4 8.99 -4.39 -1.11
C VAL A 4 9.24 -5.88 -0.85
N TYR A 5 8.44 -6.46 0.04
CA TYR A 5 8.63 -7.81 0.57
C TYR A 5 7.27 -8.42 0.96
N PRO A 6 7.08 -9.75 0.92
CA PRO A 6 8.03 -10.82 0.51
C PRO A 6 8.27 -10.92 -0.99
N GLN A 7 9.01 -11.95 -1.42
CA GLN A 7 9.06 -12.34 -2.83
C GLN A 7 7.63 -12.41 -3.41
N ARG A 8 7.44 -11.94 -4.65
CA ARG A 8 6.15 -11.81 -5.33
C ARG A 8 5.21 -10.73 -4.78
N ALA A 9 5.64 -9.95 -3.78
CA ALA A 9 4.96 -8.71 -3.43
C ALA A 9 5.12 -7.67 -4.55
N GLN A 10 4.28 -6.64 -4.49
CA GLN A 10 4.31 -5.54 -5.43
C GLN A 10 4.13 -4.20 -4.71
N ALA A 11 4.82 -3.18 -5.21
CA ALA A 11 4.58 -1.78 -4.88
C ALA A 11 3.92 -1.10 -6.09
N ALA A 12 2.65 -1.43 -6.34
CA ALA A 12 1.87 -0.85 -7.44
C ALA A 12 1.09 0.39 -7.00
N SER A 13 0.67 1.22 -7.95
CA SER A 13 -0.18 2.40 -7.70
C SER A 13 0.46 3.32 -6.65
N ALA A 14 -0.26 3.65 -5.56
CA ALA A 14 0.24 4.44 -4.44
C ALA A 14 1.53 3.86 -3.81
N GLY A 15 1.74 2.53 -3.88
CA GLY A 15 2.96 1.88 -3.40
C GLY A 15 4.22 2.40 -4.08
N THR A 16 4.15 2.73 -5.37
CA THR A 16 5.26 3.32 -6.12
C THR A 16 5.71 4.66 -5.53
N PHE A 17 4.76 5.53 -5.18
CA PHE A 17 5.06 6.82 -4.55
C PHE A 17 5.72 6.65 -3.18
N VAL A 18 5.23 5.70 -2.38
CA VAL A 18 5.79 5.41 -1.05
C VAL A 18 7.24 4.93 -1.16
N VAL A 19 7.54 4.06 -2.12
CA VAL A 19 8.91 3.59 -2.37
C VAL A 19 9.82 4.73 -2.81
N LEU A 20 9.39 5.55 -3.78
CA LEU A 20 10.19 6.65 -4.31
C LEU A 20 10.43 7.76 -3.28
N ALA A 21 9.46 8.02 -2.40
CA ALA A 21 9.59 8.95 -1.29
C ALA A 21 10.57 8.47 -0.21
N ALA A 22 10.84 7.16 -0.11
CA ALA A 22 11.65 6.60 0.95
C ALA A 22 13.13 6.88 0.74
N HIS A 23 13.81 7.42 1.76
CA HIS A 23 15.27 7.68 1.76
C HIS A 23 16.09 6.50 1.21
N VAL A 24 15.70 5.28 1.59
CA VAL A 24 16.21 4.04 0.99
C VAL A 24 15.02 3.21 0.51
N ALA A 25 15.12 2.68 -0.70
CA ALA A 25 14.17 1.79 -1.35
C ALA A 25 14.86 0.46 -1.66
N ALA A 26 14.24 -0.64 -1.25
CA ALA A 26 14.73 -1.98 -1.54
C ALA A 26 13.61 -2.88 -2.05
N MET A 27 13.98 -3.90 -2.81
CA MET A 27 13.05 -4.90 -3.36
C MET A 27 13.55 -6.31 -3.07
N ALA A 28 12.63 -7.23 -2.75
CA ALA A 28 12.95 -8.65 -2.75
C ALA A 28 13.01 -9.20 -4.19
N PRO A 29 13.76 -10.27 -4.45
CA PRO A 29 13.74 -10.91 -5.76
C PRO A 29 12.31 -11.29 -6.19
N GLN A 30 12.02 -11.16 -7.49
CA GLN A 30 10.68 -11.42 -8.04
C GLN A 30 9.58 -10.52 -7.47
N THR A 31 9.88 -9.27 -7.14
CA THR A 31 8.87 -8.25 -6.81
C THR A 31 8.72 -7.27 -7.97
N SER A 32 7.64 -6.49 -7.97
CA SER A 32 7.37 -5.49 -9.00
C SER A 32 7.04 -4.12 -8.41
N ILE A 33 7.27 -3.07 -9.19
CA ILE A 33 6.97 -1.67 -8.86
C ILE A 33 6.43 -0.94 -10.08
N GLY A 34 5.57 0.07 -9.90
CA GLY A 34 5.05 0.90 -10.99
C GLY A 34 3.53 0.86 -11.09
N ALA A 35 2.99 0.82 -12.31
CA ALA A 35 1.55 0.85 -12.59
C ALA A 35 0.84 1.95 -11.76
N ALA A 36 1.35 3.17 -11.87
CA ALA A 36 0.99 4.31 -11.02
C ALA A 36 -0.04 5.25 -11.66
N SER A 37 -0.66 4.83 -12.77
CA SER A 37 -1.70 5.59 -13.44
C SER A 37 -2.98 5.68 -12.60
N PRO A 38 -3.64 6.85 -12.55
CA PRO A 38 -4.85 7.03 -11.77
C PRO A 38 -6.06 6.34 -12.43
N VAL A 39 -6.88 5.72 -11.60
CA VAL A 39 -8.18 5.12 -11.96
C VAL A 39 -9.26 5.64 -11.01
N ALA A 40 -10.52 5.48 -11.36
CA ALA A 40 -11.62 5.76 -10.44
C ALA A 40 -11.62 4.78 -9.25
N GLY A 41 -12.41 5.07 -8.21
CA GLY A 41 -12.41 4.29 -6.95
C GLY A 41 -12.76 2.80 -7.10
N GLN A 42 -13.40 2.41 -8.21
CA GLN A 42 -13.72 1.00 -8.53
C GLN A 42 -12.86 0.44 -9.67
N GLY A 43 -11.75 1.09 -10.01
CA GLY A 43 -10.88 0.69 -11.14
C GLY A 43 -11.39 1.11 -12.52
N GLU A 44 -12.53 1.80 -12.59
CA GLU A 44 -13.07 2.34 -13.84
C GLU A 44 -12.19 3.45 -14.43
N GLU A 45 -12.29 3.66 -15.74
CA GLU A 45 -11.62 4.77 -16.40
C GLU A 45 -12.19 6.12 -15.94
N LEU A 46 -11.29 7.06 -15.68
CA LEU A 46 -11.66 8.45 -15.40
C LEU A 46 -12.11 9.16 -16.69
N PRO A 47 -13.08 10.09 -16.63
CA PRO A 47 -13.38 10.98 -17.74
C PRO A 47 -12.11 11.70 -18.23
N ALA A 48 -11.92 11.81 -19.55
CA ALA A 48 -10.65 12.24 -20.15
C ALA A 48 -10.07 13.54 -19.57
N THR A 49 -10.90 14.54 -19.25
CA THR A 49 -10.44 15.80 -18.66
C THR A 49 -9.97 15.63 -17.22
N GLU A 50 -10.64 14.79 -16.43
CA GLU A 50 -10.24 14.48 -15.05
C GLU A 50 -8.98 13.63 -15.03
N GLN A 51 -8.90 12.63 -15.91
CA GLN A 51 -7.72 11.80 -16.08
C GLN A 51 -6.48 12.65 -16.43
N ALA A 52 -6.59 13.56 -17.40
CA ALA A 52 -5.49 14.44 -17.78
C ALA A 52 -5.03 15.33 -16.61
N LYS A 53 -5.97 15.88 -15.83
CA LYS A 53 -5.65 16.66 -14.63
C LYS A 53 -4.95 15.81 -13.57
N ALA A 54 -5.47 14.62 -13.28
CA ALA A 54 -4.91 13.69 -12.30
C ALA A 54 -3.50 13.26 -12.70
N ILE A 55 -3.29 12.85 -13.95
CA ILE A 55 -1.97 12.48 -14.49
C ILE A 55 -0.99 13.64 -14.32
N ASN A 56 -1.34 14.86 -14.71
CA ASN A 56 -0.41 15.99 -14.62
C ASN A 56 -0.02 16.32 -13.18
N ILE A 57 -0.95 16.23 -12.24
CA ILE A 57 -0.67 16.41 -10.80
C ILE A 57 0.25 15.30 -10.29
N LEU A 58 -0.05 14.04 -10.60
CA LEU A 58 0.71 12.88 -10.14
C LEU A 58 2.12 12.84 -10.75
N VAL A 59 2.27 13.23 -12.02
CA VAL A 59 3.59 13.38 -12.66
C VAL A 59 4.41 14.44 -11.95
N SER A 60 3.83 15.61 -11.64
CA SER A 60 4.55 16.64 -10.89
C SER A 60 5.01 16.14 -9.52
N LEU A 61 4.15 15.39 -8.82
CA LEU A 61 4.47 14.82 -7.52
C LEU A 61 5.58 13.77 -7.62
N ILE A 62 5.44 12.79 -8.51
CA ILE A 62 6.36 11.65 -8.58
C ILE A 62 7.75 12.07 -9.04
N LYS A 63 7.85 13.07 -9.92
CA LYS A 63 9.13 13.66 -10.32
C LYS A 63 9.84 14.29 -9.12
N GLY A 64 9.15 15.12 -8.35
CA GLY A 64 9.72 15.72 -7.13
C GLY A 64 10.18 14.69 -6.09
N LEU A 65 9.49 13.54 -5.97
CA LEU A 65 9.92 12.44 -5.09
C LEU A 65 11.17 11.70 -5.61
N THR A 66 11.39 11.72 -6.93
CA THR A 66 12.39 10.89 -7.62
C THR A 66 13.62 11.67 -8.06
N GLU A 67 13.60 13.01 -8.04
CA GLU A 67 14.71 13.87 -8.49
C GLU A 67 16.08 13.46 -7.92
N ARG A 68 16.13 13.11 -6.64
CA ARG A 68 17.38 12.68 -5.97
C ARG A 68 17.95 11.33 -6.43
N ARG A 69 17.15 10.53 -7.14
CA ARG A 69 17.51 9.19 -7.64
C ARG A 69 18.12 9.24 -9.06
N GLY A 70 18.16 10.41 -9.69
CA GLY A 70 18.73 10.61 -11.02
C GLY A 70 17.69 10.69 -12.13
N GLU A 71 18.15 11.11 -13.31
CA GLU A 71 17.28 11.41 -14.46
C GLU A 71 16.55 10.18 -14.99
N ALA A 72 17.23 9.04 -15.13
CA ALA A 72 16.64 7.79 -15.61
C ALA A 72 15.47 7.30 -14.73
N ALA A 73 15.65 7.35 -13.40
CA ALA A 73 14.61 7.00 -12.44
C ALA A 73 13.43 7.97 -12.53
N ALA A 74 13.69 9.27 -12.65
CA ALA A 74 12.64 10.30 -12.76
C ALA A 74 11.83 10.18 -14.06
N GLU A 75 12.50 9.90 -15.19
CA GLU A 75 11.84 9.62 -16.47
C GLU A 75 10.97 8.36 -16.39
N TRP A 76 11.51 7.29 -15.81
CA TRP A 76 10.74 6.06 -15.59
C TRP A 76 9.53 6.31 -14.69
N ALA A 77 9.70 7.07 -13.60
CA ALA A 77 8.61 7.40 -12.69
C ALA A 77 7.49 8.20 -13.37
N GLU A 78 7.83 9.13 -14.26
CA GLU A 78 6.84 9.81 -15.10
C GLU A 78 6.08 8.83 -16.00
N LYS A 79 6.79 7.91 -16.67
CA LYS A 79 6.16 6.85 -17.47
C LYS A 79 5.28 5.94 -16.64
N ALA A 80 5.66 5.62 -15.41
CA ALA A 80 4.87 4.77 -14.53
C ALA A 80 3.48 5.38 -14.24
N VAL A 81 3.37 6.71 -14.26
CA VAL A 81 2.10 7.44 -14.10
C VAL A 81 1.38 7.65 -15.44
N ARG A 82 2.09 8.03 -16.51
CA ARG A 82 1.46 8.35 -17.81
C ARG A 82 1.04 7.12 -18.61
N GLU A 83 1.85 6.06 -18.55
CA GLU A 83 1.77 4.89 -19.42
C GLU A 83 1.52 3.59 -18.63
N ALA A 84 1.32 3.70 -17.31
CA ALA A 84 1.13 2.57 -16.40
C ALA A 84 2.26 1.52 -16.45
N VAL A 85 3.48 1.90 -16.85
CA VAL A 85 4.60 0.94 -16.92
C VAL A 85 4.95 0.41 -15.53
N ALA A 86 5.41 -0.84 -15.50
CA ALA A 86 5.95 -1.50 -14.32
C ALA A 86 7.37 -1.98 -14.60
N ALA A 87 8.15 -2.16 -13.54
CA ALA A 87 9.49 -2.71 -13.58
C ALA A 87 9.59 -3.90 -12.62
N THR A 88 10.38 -4.88 -13.02
CA THR A 88 10.89 -5.94 -12.14
C THR A 88 11.88 -5.38 -11.14
N ASP A 89 12.22 -6.18 -10.12
CA ASP A 89 13.26 -5.86 -9.14
C ASP A 89 14.60 -5.48 -9.79
N GLN A 90 15.01 -6.21 -10.83
CA GLN A 90 16.29 -5.95 -11.51
C GLN A 90 16.24 -4.69 -12.38
N GLU A 91 15.19 -4.50 -13.17
CA GLU A 91 15.01 -3.29 -13.98
C GLU A 91 14.94 -2.04 -13.10
N ALA A 92 14.26 -2.12 -11.95
CA ALA A 92 14.18 -1.02 -11.01
C ALA A 92 15.55 -0.66 -10.41
N LEU A 93 16.41 -1.65 -10.16
CA LEU A 93 17.77 -1.43 -9.69
C LEU A 93 18.64 -0.79 -10.78
N GLU A 94 18.58 -1.31 -12.01
CA GLU A 94 19.33 -0.79 -13.16
C GLU A 94 18.96 0.66 -13.49
N LEU A 95 17.69 1.02 -13.36
CA LEU A 95 17.18 2.38 -13.59
C LEU A 95 17.44 3.33 -12.42
N GLY A 96 17.94 2.85 -11.27
CA GLY A 96 18.12 3.64 -10.05
C GLY A 96 16.82 3.98 -9.32
N VAL A 97 15.71 3.29 -9.65
CA VAL A 97 14.41 3.45 -8.98
C VAL A 97 14.49 2.95 -7.54
N VAL A 98 15.25 1.89 -7.31
CA VAL A 98 15.55 1.33 -5.98
C VAL A 98 17.05 1.21 -5.76
N ASP A 99 17.46 1.19 -4.50
CA ASP A 99 18.87 1.19 -4.09
C ASP A 99 19.41 -0.25 -3.99
N PHE A 100 18.54 -1.22 -3.62
CA PHE A 100 18.95 -2.60 -3.38
C PHE A 100 17.92 -3.63 -3.85
N VAL A 101 18.42 -4.78 -4.31
CA VAL A 101 17.63 -6.01 -4.46
C VAL A 101 18.22 -7.10 -3.58
N VAL A 102 17.49 -7.48 -2.53
CA VAL A 102 17.99 -8.38 -1.48
C VAL A 102 16.91 -9.34 -1.00
N PRO A 103 17.21 -10.61 -0.67
CA PRO A 103 16.20 -11.63 -0.39
C PRO A 103 15.59 -11.55 1.01
N SER A 104 16.21 -10.83 1.94
CA SER A 104 15.80 -10.80 3.34
C SER A 104 16.13 -9.48 4.03
N LEU A 105 15.47 -9.23 5.16
CA LEU A 105 15.77 -8.09 6.03
C LEU A 105 17.21 -8.15 6.57
N ASP A 106 17.72 -9.34 6.89
CA ASP A 106 19.07 -9.48 7.43
C ASP A 106 20.12 -9.06 6.39
N THR A 107 19.94 -9.50 5.14
CA THR A 107 20.80 -9.06 4.02
C THR A 107 20.63 -7.56 3.75
N LEU A 108 19.41 -7.04 3.80
CA LEU A 108 19.16 -5.61 3.63
C LEU A 108 19.92 -4.79 4.67
N LEU A 109 19.89 -5.18 5.94
CA LEU A 109 20.59 -4.47 7.01
C LEU A 109 22.12 -4.55 6.88
N GLN A 110 22.65 -5.60 6.25
CA GLN A 110 24.08 -5.70 5.95
C GLN A 110 24.47 -4.74 4.81
N GLU A 111 23.69 -4.71 3.73
CA GLU A 111 23.95 -3.81 2.58
C GLU A 111 23.70 -2.33 2.91
N LEU A 112 22.81 -2.05 3.87
CA LEU A 112 22.51 -0.68 4.33
C LEU A 112 23.66 -0.08 5.16
N ASP A 113 24.58 -0.90 5.68
CA ASP A 113 25.60 -0.44 6.61
C ASP A 113 26.64 0.41 5.86
N GLY A 114 26.87 1.62 6.33
CA GLY A 114 27.71 2.60 5.63
C GLY A 114 27.00 3.31 4.47
N PHE A 115 25.73 3.01 4.19
CA PHE A 115 24.98 3.70 3.14
C PHE A 115 24.64 5.13 3.57
N GLU A 116 24.89 6.10 2.71
CA GLU A 116 24.63 7.51 2.98
C GLU A 116 23.23 7.92 2.49
N VAL A 117 22.48 8.61 3.34
CA VAL A 117 21.18 9.19 2.98
C VAL A 117 21.12 10.66 3.34
N GLU A 118 20.43 11.44 2.51
CA GLU A 118 20.11 12.83 2.86
C GLU A 118 18.88 12.88 3.77
N LEU A 119 19.04 13.43 4.97
CA LEU A 119 17.99 13.52 5.97
C LEU A 119 17.94 14.97 6.49
N LEU A 120 16.82 15.66 6.23
CA LEU A 120 16.62 17.06 6.64
C LEU A 120 17.75 18.00 6.16
N GLY A 121 18.29 17.77 4.95
CA GLY A 121 19.37 18.56 4.36
C GLY A 121 20.77 18.23 4.91
N GLN A 122 20.93 17.12 5.63
CA GLN A 122 22.22 16.62 6.10
C GLN A 122 22.46 15.22 5.57
N THR A 123 23.68 14.95 5.11
CA THR A 123 24.10 13.59 4.79
C THR A 123 24.32 12.81 6.09
N VAL A 124 23.60 11.71 6.26
CA VAL A 124 23.70 10.80 7.40
C VAL A 124 24.12 9.44 6.89
N THR A 125 25.22 8.91 7.41
CA THR A 125 25.65 7.53 7.16
C THR A 125 24.87 6.59 8.08
N LEU A 126 24.27 5.55 7.51
CA LEU A 126 23.50 4.57 8.26
C LEU A 126 24.43 3.54 8.91
N GLU A 127 24.30 3.38 10.23
CA GLU A 127 25.00 2.36 11.01
C GLU A 127 23.99 1.27 11.40
N THR A 128 23.95 0.18 10.64
CA THR A 128 22.99 -0.92 10.81
C THR A 128 23.64 -2.21 11.31
N THR A 129 24.96 -2.32 11.23
CA THR A 129 25.68 -3.46 11.82
C THR A 129 25.42 -3.55 13.33
N GLY A 130 24.88 -4.69 13.77
CA GLY A 130 24.53 -4.92 15.17
C GLY A 130 23.27 -4.20 15.67
N ALA A 131 22.52 -3.54 14.78
CA ALA A 131 21.26 -2.91 15.15
C ALA A 131 20.21 -3.94 15.56
N GLY A 132 19.53 -3.71 16.69
CA GLY A 132 18.47 -4.57 17.17
C GLY A 132 17.18 -4.38 16.35
N VAL A 133 16.67 -5.45 15.74
CA VAL A 133 15.40 -5.41 15.01
C VAL A 133 14.23 -5.54 15.98
N LYS A 134 13.51 -4.44 16.22
CA LYS A 134 12.25 -4.45 16.97
C LYS A 134 11.07 -4.50 16.02
N ARG A 135 10.41 -5.66 15.94
CA ARG A 135 9.16 -5.82 15.17
C ARG A 135 8.01 -5.14 15.92
N ILE A 136 7.23 -4.36 15.19
CA ILE A 136 5.98 -3.75 15.68
C ILE A 136 4.84 -4.57 15.08
N PRO A 137 4.25 -5.54 15.81
CA PRO A 137 3.09 -6.28 15.32
C PRO A 137 1.85 -5.40 15.33
N MET A 138 0.83 -5.80 14.56
CA MET A 138 -0.51 -5.21 14.71
C MET A 138 -0.98 -5.36 16.14
N ASN A 139 -1.56 -4.31 16.70
CA ASN A 139 -2.20 -4.39 18.01
C ASN A 139 -3.51 -5.21 17.92
N PRO A 140 -4.11 -5.67 19.04
CA PRO A 140 -5.32 -6.50 18.99
C PRO A 140 -6.50 -5.87 18.24
N ILE A 141 -6.65 -4.55 18.31
CA ILE A 141 -7.71 -3.81 17.62
C ILE A 141 -7.43 -3.78 16.12
N GLU A 142 -6.20 -3.44 15.72
CA GLU A 142 -5.76 -3.46 14.32
C GLU A 142 -5.90 -4.86 13.72
N SER A 143 -5.48 -5.90 14.45
CA SER A 143 -5.63 -7.28 14.02
C SER A 143 -7.11 -7.65 13.83
N PHE A 144 -7.99 -7.23 14.74
CA PHE A 144 -9.43 -7.44 14.60
C PHE A 144 -10.01 -6.70 13.39
N LEU A 145 -9.68 -5.42 13.23
CA LEU A 145 -10.12 -4.61 12.10
C LEU A 145 -9.62 -5.17 10.76
N HIS A 146 -8.37 -5.65 10.72
CA HIS A 146 -7.80 -6.32 9.56
C HIS A 146 -8.56 -7.62 9.25
N THR A 147 -8.92 -8.42 10.25
CA THR A 147 -9.70 -9.65 10.06
C THR A 147 -11.10 -9.37 9.53
N ILE A 148 -11.84 -8.39 10.07
CA ILE A 148 -13.20 -8.09 9.57
C ILE A 148 -13.23 -7.53 8.15
N THR A 149 -12.09 -7.02 7.66
CA THR A 149 -11.93 -6.52 6.29
C THR A 149 -11.83 -7.67 5.28
N ASP A 150 -11.76 -8.94 5.70
CA ASP A 150 -11.94 -10.08 4.77
C ASP A 150 -13.37 -10.04 4.18
N PRO A 151 -13.55 -10.09 2.84
CA PRO A 151 -14.87 -10.02 2.22
C PRO A 151 -15.85 -11.07 2.76
N ASN A 152 -15.39 -12.30 3.01
CA ASN A 152 -16.26 -13.36 3.52
C ASN A 152 -16.73 -13.02 4.93
N ILE A 153 -15.85 -12.50 5.78
CA ILE A 153 -16.20 -12.08 7.14
C ILE A 153 -17.13 -10.87 7.11
N ALA A 154 -16.87 -9.89 6.26
CA ALA A 154 -17.75 -8.74 6.06
C ALA A 154 -19.17 -9.17 5.64
N PHE A 155 -19.29 -10.13 4.71
CA PHE A 155 -20.59 -10.68 4.31
C PHE A 155 -21.28 -11.47 5.42
N ILE A 156 -20.55 -12.28 6.20
CA ILE A 156 -21.10 -12.98 7.36
C ILE A 156 -21.65 -11.97 8.38
N LEU A 157 -20.88 -10.93 8.70
CA LEU A 157 -21.30 -9.84 9.60
C LEU A 157 -22.54 -9.14 9.05
N MET A 158 -22.58 -8.84 7.75
CA MET A 158 -23.76 -8.25 7.11
C MET A 158 -24.99 -9.16 7.25
N THR A 159 -24.87 -10.46 6.94
CA THR A 159 -25.98 -11.42 7.04
C THR A 159 -26.47 -11.58 8.47
N LEU A 160 -25.57 -11.70 9.45
CA LEU A 160 -25.95 -11.74 10.87
C LEU A 160 -26.58 -10.44 11.32
N GLY A 161 -26.05 -9.31 10.86
CA GLY A 161 -26.56 -7.97 11.13
C GLY A 161 -28.01 -7.79 10.69
N ILE A 162 -28.29 -8.09 9.41
CA ILE A 162 -29.62 -8.00 8.82
C ILE A 162 -30.58 -8.94 9.56
N ASN A 163 -30.19 -10.19 9.79
CA ASN A 163 -31.06 -11.16 10.48
C ASN A 163 -31.35 -10.77 11.93
N GLY A 164 -30.38 -10.23 12.67
CA GLY A 164 -30.56 -9.75 14.03
C GLY A 164 -31.56 -8.60 14.12
N LEU A 165 -31.49 -7.65 13.17
CA LEU A 165 -32.46 -6.56 13.06
C LEU A 165 -33.86 -7.07 12.71
N ILE A 166 -33.98 -7.97 11.72
CA ILE A 166 -35.27 -8.57 11.33
C ILE A 166 -35.91 -9.32 12.52
N PHE A 167 -35.12 -10.07 13.28
CA PHE A 167 -35.60 -10.81 14.44
C PHE A 167 -36.17 -9.89 15.52
N GLU A 168 -35.45 -8.83 15.89
CA GLU A 168 -35.93 -7.86 16.89
C GLU A 168 -37.19 -7.13 16.43
N LEU A 169 -37.27 -6.76 15.14
CA LEU A 169 -38.47 -6.12 14.58
C LEU A 169 -39.69 -7.06 14.54
N SER A 170 -39.44 -8.36 14.33
CA SER A 170 -40.47 -9.38 14.21
C SER A 170 -40.95 -9.90 15.58
N SER A 171 -40.12 -9.80 16.62
CA SER A 171 -40.46 -10.19 17.98
C SER A 171 -39.87 -9.19 18.98
N PRO A 172 -40.48 -8.00 19.11
CA PRO A 172 -39.95 -6.93 19.95
C PRO A 172 -39.95 -7.32 21.43
N GLY A 173 -38.88 -6.95 22.15
CA GLY A 173 -38.87 -7.02 23.61
C GLY A 173 -37.56 -7.51 24.23
N GLY A 174 -36.62 -8.01 23.40
CA GLY A 174 -35.33 -8.54 23.86
C GLY A 174 -34.17 -7.57 23.74
N TYR A 175 -34.23 -6.59 22.83
CA TYR A 175 -33.22 -5.60 22.40
C TYR A 175 -31.82 -6.14 22.04
N LEU A 176 -31.40 -7.29 22.56
CA LEU A 176 -30.11 -7.92 22.36
C LEU A 176 -29.87 -8.26 20.90
N ALA A 177 -30.87 -8.85 20.22
CA ALA A 177 -30.75 -9.19 18.81
C ALA A 177 -30.63 -7.95 17.92
N GLY A 178 -31.39 -6.90 18.24
CA GLY A 178 -31.31 -5.62 17.53
C GLY A 178 -29.97 -4.91 17.71
N VAL A 179 -29.45 -4.86 18.94
CA VAL A 179 -28.15 -4.22 19.24
C VAL A 179 -26.99 -4.98 18.60
N VAL A 180 -26.96 -6.30 18.72
CA VAL A 180 -25.94 -7.15 18.05
C VAL A 180 -26.07 -7.00 16.53
N GLY A 181 -27.30 -7.00 16.01
CA GLY A 181 -27.58 -6.78 14.59
C GLY A 181 -27.01 -5.45 14.09
N ALA A 182 -27.30 -4.35 14.79
CA ALA A 182 -26.81 -3.02 14.44
C ALA A 182 -25.28 -2.92 14.48
N ILE A 183 -24.62 -3.49 15.49
CA ILE A 183 -23.16 -3.53 15.57
C ILE A 183 -22.56 -4.30 14.39
N CYS A 184 -23.12 -5.47 14.06
CA CYS A 184 -22.68 -6.27 12.93
C CYS A 184 -22.83 -5.52 11.59
N ILE A 185 -23.91 -4.75 11.40
CA ILE A 185 -24.10 -3.88 10.23
C ILE A 185 -23.05 -2.76 10.19
N LEU A 186 -22.79 -2.09 11.31
CA LEU A 186 -21.79 -1.01 11.33
C LEU A 186 -20.39 -1.54 10.99
N LEU A 187 -20.02 -2.70 11.52
CA LEU A 187 -18.74 -3.35 11.23
C LEU A 187 -18.65 -3.84 9.78
N SER A 188 -19.72 -4.40 9.22
CA SER A 188 -19.73 -4.85 7.83
C SER A 188 -19.67 -3.68 6.85
N LEU A 189 -20.34 -2.56 7.14
CA LEU A 189 -20.27 -1.34 6.33
C LEU A 189 -18.86 -0.72 6.37
N TYR A 190 -18.22 -0.69 7.55
CA TYR A 190 -16.81 -0.30 7.66
C TYR A 190 -15.92 -1.19 6.79
N ALA A 191 -16.04 -2.51 6.92
CA ALA A 191 -15.24 -3.46 6.17
C ALA A 191 -15.43 -3.29 4.65
N LEU A 192 -16.67 -3.17 4.18
CA LEU A 192 -17.00 -2.94 2.76
C LEU A 192 -16.46 -1.59 2.23
N GLY A 193 -16.40 -0.55 3.08
CA GLY A 193 -15.83 0.73 2.70
C GLY A 193 -14.30 0.75 2.61
N VAL A 194 -13.62 -0.17 3.31
CA VAL A 194 -12.15 -0.32 3.29
C VAL A 194 -11.69 -1.31 2.22
N LEU A 195 -12.56 -2.22 1.79
CA LEU A 195 -12.28 -3.16 0.72
C LEU A 195 -12.05 -2.41 -0.61
N ASN A 196 -10.89 -2.62 -1.23
CA ASN A 196 -10.70 -2.32 -2.65
C ASN A 196 -11.60 -3.27 -3.44
N VAL A 197 -12.73 -2.76 -3.90
CA VAL A 197 -13.73 -3.53 -4.66
C VAL A 197 -13.19 -3.77 -6.07
N ASN A 198 -12.28 -4.72 -6.21
CA ASN A 198 -11.82 -5.22 -7.50
C ASN A 198 -12.70 -6.41 -7.89
N TYR A 199 -13.82 -6.15 -8.58
CA TYR A 199 -14.50 -7.19 -9.33
C TYR A 199 -13.72 -7.35 -10.65
N THR A 200 -12.95 -8.45 -10.72
CA THR A 200 -12.41 -9.15 -11.91
C THR A 200 -12.19 -8.34 -13.18
#